data_AF-A0A848UEW0-F1
#
_entry.id   AF-A0A848UEW0-F1
#
_cell.length_a   1.000
_cell.length_b   1.000
_cell.length_c   1.000
_cell.angle_alpha   90.00
_cell.angle_beta   90.00
_cell.angle_gamma   90.00
#
_symmetry.space_group_name_H-M   'P 1'
#
loop_
_entity.id
_entity.type
_entity.pdbx_description
1 polymer ?
#
loop_
_entity_poly.entity_id
_entity_poly.type
_entity_poly.pdbx_seq_one_letter_code
_entity_poly.pdbx_strand_id
1 'polypeptide(L)'
;MRGGGGRWALLGSPLFAASIAVLLINDHVLKAAWPGLVTGKLSDVAGVVMVAIALTAVIGSARIALTTTAVGFAALKTVPAVAVWAAPVLGGVTRTDPTDLIALLALVPLSWTLCLTQRSTRRATDSLGVRIVLVGAAVFATTATSCAPGGVWNLEVADGVVLADVQGDVWESEDGGATWRRSSGRRLDSMSDRSASSTCVDGRCFRIDTTSDVTRVVENLDGVETVLLEWDGADSDELAEAVDWGCGDGSFWELVAVGGDGGEISLVVAMTEAGTLRWTASDRRWTWVAVGGWGLDADRVAGLDVAQSAADPTLFESTWPGRVVLVATTLLAFAAAPAVGRLARSRRRAPGGYVAGVIGIGFLTLVPLFAFVGLADDWRTGDGRFLFVAGCVVAVLTAAAIGIVVGLATRPRSDLPAPDADRRLG
;
A
#
# COMPACT_ATOMS: atom_id res chain seq x y z
N MET A 1 7.64 36.47 23.10
CA MET A 1 7.42 35.09 22.61
C MET A 1 8.36 34.78 21.44
N ARG A 2 9.57 34.29 21.72
CA ARG A 2 10.55 33.82 20.72
C ARG A 2 11.17 32.55 21.30
N GLY A 3 10.81 31.38 20.79
CA GLY A 3 11.31 30.10 21.33
C GLY A 3 10.76 28.83 20.68
N GLY A 4 9.63 28.91 19.96
CA GLY A 4 8.98 27.70 19.40
C GLY A 4 9.62 27.11 18.12
N GLY A 5 10.51 27.82 17.43
CA GLY A 5 10.99 27.40 16.10
C GLY A 5 11.91 26.17 16.11
N GLY A 6 12.61 25.92 17.22
CA GLY A 6 13.63 24.85 17.29
C GLY A 6 13.06 23.45 17.19
N ARG A 7 11.91 23.17 17.83
CA ARG A 7 11.33 21.81 17.88
C ARG A 7 10.77 21.34 16.54
N TRP A 8 10.23 22.26 15.74
CA TRP A 8 9.70 21.95 14.41
C TRP A 8 10.82 21.61 13.41
N ALA A 9 12.06 22.01 13.68
CA ALA A 9 13.21 21.66 12.85
C ALA A 9 13.46 20.14 12.77
N LEU A 10 12.98 19.37 13.75
CA LEU A 10 13.05 17.92 13.75
C LEU A 10 12.29 17.28 12.58
N LEU A 11 11.17 17.87 12.15
CA LEU A 11 10.39 17.41 10.99
C LEU A 11 11.08 17.68 9.65
N GLY A 12 12.15 18.49 9.66
CA GLY A 12 13.04 18.69 8.51
C GLY A 12 14.37 17.95 8.65
N SER A 13 14.50 17.08 9.66
CA SER A 13 15.75 16.37 9.91
C SER A 13 15.98 15.27 8.86
N PRO A 14 17.25 14.99 8.52
CA PRO A 14 17.58 13.89 7.62
C PRO A 14 17.05 12.54 8.11
N LEU A 15 16.99 12.34 9.43
CA LEU A 15 16.51 11.10 10.03
C LEU A 15 15.00 10.92 9.81
N PHE A 16 14.20 11.97 9.98
CA PHE A 16 12.76 11.93 9.69
C PHE A 16 12.49 11.64 8.21
N ALA A 17 13.21 12.32 7.31
CA ALA A 17 13.11 12.08 5.88
C ALA A 17 13.54 10.66 5.48
N ALA A 18 14.60 10.13 6.10
CA ALA A 18 15.06 8.76 5.87
C ALA A 18 14.01 7.73 6.33
N SER A 19 13.39 7.91 7.50
CA SER A 19 12.31 7.03 7.96
C SER A 19 11.13 7.01 7.00
N ILE A 20 10.69 8.18 6.51
CA ILE A 20 9.61 8.27 5.51
C ILE A 20 10.02 7.59 4.21
N ALA A 21 11.25 7.82 3.74
CA ALA A 21 11.74 7.20 2.51
C ALA A 21 11.78 5.67 2.65
N VAL A 22 12.23 5.15 3.80
CA VAL A 22 12.22 3.70 4.07
C VAL A 22 10.79 3.17 4.04
N LEU A 23 9.81 3.82 4.70
CA LEU A 23 8.41 3.41 4.65
C LEU A 23 7.89 3.38 3.20
N LEU A 24 8.06 4.46 2.45
CA LEU A 24 7.56 4.56 1.07
C LEU A 24 8.19 3.51 0.14
N ILE A 25 9.51 3.33 0.21
CA ILE A 25 10.21 2.35 -0.63
C ILE A 25 9.81 0.93 -0.21
N ASN A 26 9.80 0.67 1.08
CA ASN A 26 9.55 -0.66 1.60
C ASN A 26 8.13 -1.10 1.29
N ASP A 27 7.15 -0.26 1.64
CA ASP A 27 5.75 -0.64 1.57
C ASP A 27 5.20 -0.60 0.15
N HIS A 28 5.73 0.24 -0.74
CA HIS A 28 5.26 0.31 -2.14
C HIS A 28 6.10 -0.45 -3.15
N VAL A 29 7.35 -0.81 -2.82
CA VAL A 29 8.25 -1.50 -3.75
C VAL A 29 8.75 -2.81 -3.18
N LEU A 30 9.41 -2.79 -2.02
CA LEU A 30 10.12 -3.97 -1.54
C LEU A 30 9.18 -5.09 -1.10
N LYS A 31 8.06 -4.78 -0.44
CA LYS A 31 7.06 -5.79 -0.09
C LYS A 31 6.49 -6.48 -1.35
N ALA A 32 6.18 -5.70 -2.38
CA ALA A 32 5.74 -6.24 -3.67
C ALA A 32 6.85 -7.02 -4.43
N ALA A 33 8.11 -6.92 -4.02
CA ALA A 33 9.28 -7.55 -4.65
C ALA A 33 9.70 -8.86 -4.00
N TRP A 34 9.86 -8.73 -2.69
CA TRP A 34 10.54 -9.59 -1.78
C TRP A 34 9.66 -9.62 -0.54
N PRO A 35 8.49 -10.26 -0.70
CA PRO A 35 7.62 -10.58 0.41
C PRO A 35 8.41 -11.23 1.56
N GLY A 36 8.08 -10.89 2.80
CA GLY A 36 8.62 -11.63 3.96
C GLY A 36 9.05 -10.83 5.18
N LEU A 37 9.57 -11.58 6.16
CA LEU A 37 9.83 -11.11 7.52
C LEU A 37 10.67 -9.84 7.60
N VAL A 38 11.70 -9.71 6.75
CA VAL A 38 12.64 -8.58 6.80
C VAL A 38 11.96 -7.25 6.43
N THR A 39 11.15 -7.24 5.37
CA THR A 39 10.46 -6.02 4.91
C THR A 39 9.36 -5.61 5.90
N GLY A 40 8.70 -6.56 6.56
CA GLY A 40 7.79 -6.29 7.68
C GLY A 40 8.47 -5.52 8.82
N LYS A 41 9.55 -6.07 9.40
CA LYS A 41 10.25 -5.45 10.54
C LYS A 41 10.88 -4.10 10.19
N LEU A 42 11.31 -3.91 8.94
CA LEU A 42 11.90 -2.65 8.49
C LEU A 42 10.91 -1.50 8.55
N SER A 43 9.65 -1.73 8.16
CA SER A 43 8.57 -0.73 8.25
C SER A 43 8.29 -0.37 9.71
N ASP A 44 8.25 -1.36 10.62
CA ASP A 44 8.06 -1.10 12.05
C ASP A 44 9.16 -0.21 12.65
N VAL A 45 10.43 -0.51 12.35
CA VAL A 45 11.57 0.31 12.79
C VAL A 45 11.44 1.74 12.26
N ALA A 46 11.13 1.91 10.98
CA ALA A 46 11.01 3.22 10.35
C ALA A 46 9.81 4.01 10.92
N GLY A 47 8.67 3.36 11.10
CA GLY A 47 7.46 3.92 11.68
C GLY A 47 7.67 4.39 13.11
N VAL A 48 8.28 3.56 13.97
CA VAL A 48 8.61 3.92 15.36
C VAL A 48 9.50 5.16 15.44
N VAL A 49 10.56 5.21 14.61
CA VAL A 49 11.47 6.38 14.58
C VAL A 49 10.74 7.63 14.08
N MET A 50 9.98 7.52 12.99
CA MET A 50 9.21 8.63 12.42
C MET A 50 8.21 9.20 13.44
N VAL A 51 7.41 8.33 14.08
CA VAL A 51 6.39 8.72 15.06
C VAL A 51 7.04 9.36 16.29
N ALA A 52 8.14 8.81 16.80
CA ALA A 52 8.87 9.41 17.92
C ALA A 52 9.41 10.81 17.62
N ILE A 53 9.94 11.04 16.41
CA ILE A 53 10.41 12.35 15.98
C ILE A 53 9.24 13.33 15.86
N ALA A 54 8.12 12.90 15.26
CA ALA A 54 6.92 13.73 15.11
C ALA A 54 6.33 14.12 16.47
N LEU A 55 6.15 13.17 17.38
CA LEU A 55 5.71 13.42 18.76
C LEU A 55 6.67 14.33 19.52
N THR A 56 7.98 14.19 19.33
CA THR A 56 8.97 15.08 19.94
C THR A 56 8.79 16.52 19.45
N ALA A 57 8.52 16.72 18.16
CA ALA A 57 8.28 18.04 17.59
C ALA A 57 7.00 18.69 18.15
N VAL A 58 5.94 17.91 18.36
CA VAL A 58 4.65 18.37 18.90
C VAL A 58 4.72 18.65 20.41
N ILE A 59 5.17 17.67 21.20
CA ILE A 59 5.20 17.73 22.67
C ILE A 59 6.32 18.65 23.15
N GLY A 60 7.46 18.68 22.46
CA GLY A 60 8.66 19.42 22.87
C GLY A 60 9.51 18.71 23.94
N SER A 61 9.14 17.51 24.37
CA SER A 61 9.91 16.68 25.31
C SER A 61 10.23 15.33 24.67
N ALA A 62 11.51 15.09 24.40
CA ALA A 62 11.97 13.84 23.79
C ALA A 62 11.69 12.64 24.71
N ARG A 63 11.85 12.79 26.02
CA ARG A 63 11.58 11.71 26.98
C ARG A 63 10.11 11.26 26.92
N ILE A 64 9.18 12.20 27.01
CA ILE A 64 7.74 11.90 26.96
C ILE A 64 7.40 11.29 25.59
N ALA A 65 7.84 11.89 24.49
CA ALA A 65 7.56 11.39 23.15
C ALA A 65 8.07 9.96 22.91
N LEU A 66 9.32 9.66 23.33
CA LEU A 66 9.90 8.33 23.20
C LEU A 66 9.16 7.30 24.06
N THR A 67 8.84 7.63 25.31
CA THR A 67 8.07 6.74 26.19
C THR A 67 6.66 6.50 25.65
N THR A 68 5.97 7.54 25.19
CA THR A 68 4.63 7.41 24.58
C THR A 68 4.69 6.56 23.31
N THR A 69 5.70 6.75 22.46
CA THR A 69 5.88 5.93 21.25
C THR A 69 6.11 4.47 21.61
N ALA A 70 7.00 4.20 22.58
CA ALA A 70 7.32 2.84 23.01
C ALA A 70 6.10 2.12 23.59
N VAL A 71 5.36 2.78 24.49
CA VAL A 71 4.16 2.21 25.11
C VAL A 71 3.05 2.01 24.08
N GLY A 72 2.80 3.01 23.22
CA GLY A 72 1.77 2.92 22.18
C GLY A 72 2.05 1.81 21.18
N PHE A 73 3.29 1.71 20.69
CA PHE A 73 3.70 0.65 19.77
C PHE A 73 3.66 -0.73 20.42
N ALA A 74 4.12 -0.85 21.67
CA ALA A 74 4.05 -2.12 22.39
C ALA A 74 2.59 -2.57 22.59
N ALA A 75 1.71 -1.67 23.00
CA ALA A 75 0.29 -1.98 23.15
C ALA A 75 -0.34 -2.40 21.82
N LEU A 76 -0.03 -1.69 20.73
CA LEU A 76 -0.50 -2.01 19.38
C LEU A 76 -0.08 -3.42 18.94
N LYS A 77 1.16 -3.84 19.24
CA LYS A 77 1.71 -5.12 18.79
C LYS A 77 1.41 -6.31 19.71
N THR A 78 0.95 -6.07 20.95
CA THR A 78 0.74 -7.14 21.95
C THR A 78 -0.67 -7.26 22.48
N VAL A 79 -1.54 -6.26 22.27
CA VAL A 79 -2.91 -6.25 22.77
C VAL A 79 -3.88 -6.24 21.59
N PRO A 80 -4.57 -7.38 21.30
CA PRO A 80 -5.50 -7.48 20.17
C PRO A 80 -6.57 -6.39 20.14
N ALA A 81 -7.13 -6.02 21.30
CA ALA A 81 -8.12 -4.96 21.40
C ALA A 81 -7.60 -3.59 20.93
N VAL A 82 -6.31 -3.29 21.15
CA VAL A 82 -5.69 -2.03 20.70
C VAL A 82 -5.46 -2.06 19.19
N ALA A 83 -5.02 -3.18 18.64
CA ALA A 83 -4.86 -3.38 17.20
C ALA A 83 -6.18 -3.22 16.44
N VAL A 84 -7.25 -3.88 16.89
CA VAL A 84 -8.59 -3.76 16.30
C VAL A 84 -9.11 -2.33 16.38
N TRP A 85 -8.92 -1.65 17.52
CA TRP A 85 -9.35 -0.27 17.69
C TRP A 85 -8.56 0.73 16.83
N ALA A 86 -7.27 0.49 16.61
CA ALA A 86 -6.41 1.36 15.81
C ALA A 86 -6.53 1.13 14.30
N ALA A 87 -7.02 -0.04 13.87
CA ALA A 87 -7.11 -0.46 12.47
C ALA A 87 -7.75 0.60 11.54
N PRO A 88 -8.90 1.23 11.87
CA PRO A 88 -9.52 2.24 10.99
C PRO A 88 -8.66 3.49 10.81
N VAL A 89 -7.84 3.85 11.81
CA VAL A 89 -6.99 5.04 11.79
C VAL A 89 -5.70 4.77 11.03
N LEU A 90 -5.17 3.56 11.13
CA LEU A 90 -3.96 3.12 10.42
C LEU A 90 -4.24 2.64 8.99
N GLY A 91 -5.52 2.64 8.59
CA GLY A 91 -5.94 2.33 7.23
C GLY A 91 -6.01 0.85 6.92
N GLY A 92 -6.06 -0.05 7.90
CA GLY A 92 -6.12 -1.49 7.64
C GLY A 92 -6.03 -2.36 8.89
N VAL A 93 -6.05 -3.68 8.69
CA VAL A 93 -5.90 -4.65 9.77
C VAL A 93 -4.51 -4.53 10.37
N THR A 94 -4.42 -4.32 11.68
CA THR A 94 -3.14 -4.28 12.38
C THR A 94 -2.87 -5.65 13.00
N ARG A 95 -1.81 -6.32 12.54
CA ARG A 95 -1.41 -7.63 13.10
C ARG A 95 -0.69 -7.44 14.44
N THR A 96 -1.03 -8.27 15.42
CA THR A 96 -0.32 -8.35 16.71
C THR A 96 0.79 -9.38 16.62
N ASP A 97 2.04 -8.93 16.49
CA ASP A 97 3.23 -9.78 16.55
C ASP A 97 4.22 -9.24 17.60
N PRO A 98 4.39 -9.93 18.75
CA PRO A 98 5.31 -9.51 19.80
C PRO A 98 6.77 -9.42 19.36
N THR A 99 7.18 -10.09 18.29
CA THR A 99 8.56 -10.01 17.79
C THR A 99 8.86 -8.64 17.16
N ASP A 100 7.83 -7.88 16.78
CA ASP A 100 7.97 -6.49 16.30
C ASP A 100 8.49 -5.55 17.39
N LEU A 101 8.41 -5.92 18.67
CA LEU A 101 8.98 -5.14 19.78
C LEU A 101 10.49 -4.92 19.63
N ILE A 102 11.19 -5.72 18.81
CA ILE A 102 12.59 -5.49 18.43
C ILE A 102 12.76 -4.10 17.78
N ALA A 103 11.74 -3.56 17.11
CA ALA A 103 11.75 -2.22 16.54
C ALA A 103 11.98 -1.12 17.59
N LEU A 104 11.58 -1.34 18.85
CA LEU A 104 11.79 -0.40 19.95
C LEU A 104 13.27 -0.17 20.25
N LEU A 105 14.17 -1.10 19.87
CA LEU A 105 15.62 -0.91 20.02
C LEU A 105 16.11 0.32 19.23
N ALA A 106 15.41 0.72 18.15
CA ALA A 106 15.72 1.92 17.39
C ALA A 106 15.54 3.23 18.18
N LEU A 107 14.74 3.20 19.26
CA LEU A 107 14.56 4.36 20.13
C LEU A 107 15.81 4.68 20.96
N VAL A 108 16.70 3.71 21.18
CA VAL A 108 17.95 3.91 21.93
C VAL A 108 18.89 4.90 21.23
N PRO A 109 19.35 4.66 19.98
CA PRO A 109 20.17 5.63 19.26
C PRO A 109 19.39 6.91 18.95
N LEU A 110 18.08 6.84 18.72
CA LEU A 110 17.25 8.03 18.54
C LEU A 110 17.27 8.94 19.78
N SER A 111 17.16 8.37 20.99
CA SER A 111 17.21 9.14 22.24
C SER A 111 18.52 9.92 22.40
N TRP A 112 19.63 9.30 22.01
CA TRP A 112 20.95 9.91 22.02
C TRP A 112 21.03 11.08 21.03
N THR A 113 20.58 10.86 19.79
CA THR A 113 20.60 11.91 18.75
C THR A 113 19.68 13.09 19.07
N LEU A 114 18.50 12.84 19.65
CA LEU A 114 17.59 13.91 20.11
C LEU A 114 18.19 14.71 21.27
N CYS A 115 18.88 14.06 22.20
CA CYS A 115 19.57 14.73 23.30
C CYS A 115 20.70 15.65 22.79
N LEU A 116 21.49 15.18 21.82
CA LEU A 116 22.58 15.97 21.22
C LEU A 116 22.07 17.14 20.38
N THR A 117 21.00 16.94 19.61
CA THR A 117 20.41 18.00 18.77
C THR A 117 19.73 19.09 19.60
N GLN A 118 19.08 18.74 20.71
CA GLN A 118 18.51 19.72 21.64
C GLN A 118 19.59 20.62 22.29
N ARG A 119 20.80 20.09 22.53
CA ARG A 119 21.93 20.87 23.05
C ARG A 119 22.53 21.80 22.00
N SER A 120 22.45 21.44 20.72
CA SER A 120 23.04 22.19 19.60
C SER A 120 22.00 23.07 18.90
N THR A 121 21.47 24.07 19.60
CA THR A 121 20.59 25.11 19.02
C THR A 121 21.37 26.11 18.15
N ARG A 122 22.15 25.61 17.19
CA ARG A 122 22.64 26.45 16.08
C ARG A 122 21.53 26.61 15.05
N ARG A 123 21.45 27.81 14.45
CA ARG A 123 20.44 28.23 13.46
C ARG A 123 20.36 27.22 12.30
N ALA A 124 19.56 26.17 12.47
CA ALA A 124 19.12 25.34 11.37
C ALA A 124 18.29 26.23 10.44
N THR A 125 18.59 26.20 9.14
CA THR A 125 17.84 27.01 8.18
C THR A 125 16.40 26.54 8.15
N ASP A 126 15.52 27.43 8.59
CA ASP A 126 14.10 27.20 8.82
C ASP A 126 13.34 27.27 7.49
N SER A 127 13.33 26.19 6.71
CA SER A 127 12.49 26.12 5.49
C SER A 127 11.18 25.43 5.81
N LEU A 128 10.16 26.21 6.17
CA LEU A 128 8.79 25.75 6.42
C LEU A 128 8.27 24.83 5.30
N GLY A 129 8.57 25.15 4.03
CA GLY A 129 8.14 24.34 2.88
C GLY A 129 8.61 22.89 2.93
N VAL A 130 9.88 22.62 3.32
CA VAL A 130 10.40 21.25 3.44
C VAL A 130 9.63 20.45 4.49
N ARG A 131 9.26 21.09 5.60
CA ARG A 131 8.50 20.42 6.67
C ARG A 131 7.10 20.07 6.22
N ILE A 132 6.40 20.97 5.52
CA ILE A 132 5.06 20.71 4.99
C ILE A 132 5.12 19.50 4.04
N VAL A 133 6.10 19.47 3.14
CA VAL A 133 6.28 18.35 2.20
C VAL A 133 6.55 17.05 2.95
N LEU A 134 7.47 17.04 3.92
CA LEU A 134 7.80 15.81 4.68
C LEU A 134 6.65 15.34 5.56
N VAL A 135 5.88 16.23 6.17
CA VAL A 135 4.68 15.85 6.94
C VAL A 135 3.62 15.28 6.01
N GLY A 136 3.38 15.90 4.85
CA GLY A 136 2.46 15.36 3.84
C GLY A 136 2.91 13.98 3.35
N ALA A 137 4.21 13.80 3.09
CA ALA A 137 4.79 12.51 2.71
C ALA A 137 4.70 11.47 3.83
N ALA A 138 4.86 11.86 5.10
CA ALA A 138 4.67 10.97 6.24
C ALA A 138 3.22 10.49 6.34
N VAL A 139 2.25 11.41 6.24
CA VAL A 139 0.82 11.07 6.24
C VAL A 139 0.52 10.14 5.06
N PHE A 140 1.00 10.46 3.86
CA PHE A 140 0.83 9.61 2.69
C PHE A 140 1.45 8.21 2.92
N ALA A 141 2.69 8.14 3.41
CA ALA A 141 3.36 6.87 3.70
C ALA A 141 2.58 5.99 4.69
N THR A 142 1.91 6.59 5.68
CA THR A 142 1.11 5.85 6.67
C THR A 142 -0.33 5.56 6.24
N THR A 143 -0.86 6.30 5.27
CA THR A 143 -2.27 6.15 4.82
C THR A 143 -2.38 5.37 3.52
N ALA A 144 -1.33 5.36 2.69
CA ALA A 144 -1.29 4.67 1.41
C ALA A 144 -1.10 3.15 1.54
N THR A 145 -0.94 2.64 2.76
CA THR A 145 -0.98 1.20 3.07
C THR A 145 -2.40 0.67 3.27
N SER A 146 -3.44 1.45 2.95
CA SER A 146 -4.79 0.91 2.87
C SER A 146 -4.88 -0.05 1.70
N CYS A 147 -4.96 -1.35 1.99
CA CYS A 147 -5.14 -2.33 0.95
C CYS A 147 -6.50 -2.14 0.28
N ALA A 148 -6.48 -2.19 -1.04
CA ALA A 148 -7.69 -2.47 -1.76
C ALA A 148 -7.95 -3.99 -1.61
N PRO A 149 -9.11 -4.41 -1.08
CA PRO A 149 -9.48 -5.82 -1.06
C PRO A 149 -9.31 -6.44 -2.46
N GLY A 150 -8.32 -7.32 -2.64
CA GLY A 150 -8.08 -8.08 -3.87
C GLY A 150 -8.53 -9.53 -3.77
N GLY A 151 -8.57 -10.23 -4.90
CA GLY A 151 -8.90 -11.67 -4.91
C GLY A 151 -10.36 -12.02 -5.16
N VAL A 152 -10.75 -13.22 -4.76
CA VAL A 152 -12.07 -13.83 -5.00
C VAL A 152 -13.01 -13.48 -3.85
N TRP A 153 -14.04 -12.68 -4.12
CA TRP A 153 -14.96 -12.17 -3.10
C TRP A 153 -16.34 -12.80 -3.15
N ASN A 154 -16.77 -13.16 -4.35
CA ASN A 154 -18.11 -13.67 -4.60
C ASN A 154 -18.01 -14.94 -5.45
N LEU A 155 -18.81 -15.95 -5.09
CA LEU A 155 -18.99 -17.17 -5.84
C LEU A 155 -20.47 -17.39 -6.14
N GLU A 156 -20.79 -17.70 -7.39
CA GLU A 156 -22.15 -18.04 -7.81
C GLU A 156 -22.13 -19.30 -8.66
N VAL A 157 -23.24 -20.06 -8.68
CA VAL A 157 -23.42 -21.16 -9.64
C VAL A 157 -24.58 -20.81 -10.56
N ALA A 158 -24.29 -20.68 -11.85
CA ALA A 158 -25.27 -20.37 -12.89
C ALA A 158 -25.18 -21.40 -14.02
N ASP A 159 -26.27 -22.13 -14.25
CA ASP A 159 -26.38 -23.20 -15.25
C ASP A 159 -25.28 -24.28 -15.10
N GLY A 160 -24.96 -24.64 -13.86
CA GLY A 160 -23.90 -25.62 -13.55
C GLY A 160 -22.48 -25.10 -13.74
N VAL A 161 -22.30 -23.82 -14.08
CA VAL A 161 -20.99 -23.16 -14.19
C VAL A 161 -20.74 -22.37 -12.91
N VAL A 162 -19.57 -22.54 -12.31
CA VAL A 162 -19.14 -21.74 -11.16
C VAL A 162 -18.61 -20.42 -11.67
N LEU A 163 -19.11 -19.31 -11.14
CA LEU A 163 -18.67 -17.95 -11.42
C LEU A 163 -17.95 -17.40 -10.20
N ALA A 164 -16.88 -16.63 -10.42
CA ALA A 164 -16.12 -15.93 -9.39
C ALA A 164 -15.97 -14.45 -9.75
N ASP A 165 -16.27 -13.56 -8.81
CA ASP A 165 -15.91 -12.14 -8.93
C ASP A 165 -14.49 -11.92 -8.42
N VAL A 166 -13.63 -11.44 -9.31
CA VAL A 166 -12.25 -11.08 -8.99
C VAL A 166 -12.03 -9.63 -9.38
N GLN A 167 -12.15 -8.73 -8.41
CA GLN A 167 -11.98 -7.28 -8.60
C GLN A 167 -12.88 -6.69 -9.70
N GLY A 168 -14.12 -7.17 -9.84
CA GLY A 168 -15.09 -6.72 -10.85
C GLY A 168 -14.96 -7.43 -12.19
N ASP A 169 -13.94 -8.28 -12.37
CA ASP A 169 -13.87 -9.22 -13.48
C ASP A 169 -14.51 -10.54 -13.11
N VAL A 170 -15.40 -11.04 -13.98
CA VAL A 170 -16.04 -12.34 -13.79
C VAL A 170 -15.17 -13.43 -14.41
N TRP A 171 -14.84 -14.43 -13.60
CA TRP A 171 -14.22 -15.68 -14.02
C TRP A 171 -15.25 -16.80 -13.95
N GLU A 172 -15.15 -17.77 -14.83
CA GLU A 172 -16.06 -18.89 -14.90
C GLU A 172 -15.30 -20.21 -14.98
N SER A 173 -15.90 -21.25 -14.40
CA SER A 173 -15.38 -22.61 -14.33
C SER A 173 -16.49 -23.61 -14.64
N GLU A 174 -16.27 -24.42 -15.68
CA GLU A 174 -17.19 -25.47 -16.13
C GLU A 174 -16.89 -26.85 -15.50
N ASP A 175 -15.81 -26.95 -14.71
CA ASP A 175 -15.29 -28.19 -14.13
C ASP A 175 -15.31 -28.18 -12.59
N GLY A 176 -16.23 -27.41 -12.02
CA GLY A 176 -16.43 -27.31 -10.57
C GLY A 176 -15.28 -26.64 -9.85
N GLY A 177 -14.72 -25.59 -10.43
CA GLY A 177 -13.67 -24.76 -9.86
C GLY A 177 -12.26 -25.28 -10.06
N ALA A 178 -12.04 -26.30 -10.90
CA ALA A 178 -10.70 -26.86 -11.12
C ALA A 178 -9.86 -25.99 -12.08
N THR A 179 -10.51 -25.40 -13.08
CA THR A 179 -9.90 -24.43 -13.99
C THR A 179 -10.81 -23.21 -14.17
N TRP A 180 -10.19 -22.05 -14.37
CA TRP A 180 -10.89 -20.77 -14.48
C TRP A 180 -10.52 -20.07 -15.77
N ARG A 181 -11.54 -19.54 -16.46
CA ARG A 181 -11.38 -18.68 -17.64
C ARG A 181 -12.13 -17.38 -17.42
N ARG A 182 -11.61 -16.27 -17.97
CA ARG A 182 -12.31 -14.99 -17.89
C ARG A 182 -13.61 -15.09 -18.68
N SER A 183 -14.74 -14.71 -18.08
CA SER A 183 -16.02 -14.72 -18.76
C SER A 183 -16.07 -13.63 -19.83
N SER A 184 -16.63 -13.95 -21.01
CA SER A 184 -16.70 -13.04 -22.15
C SER A 184 -18.02 -12.27 -22.26
N GLY A 185 -18.94 -12.45 -21.31
CA GLY A 185 -20.25 -11.80 -21.39
C GLY A 185 -21.22 -12.11 -20.26
N ARG A 186 -20.91 -13.04 -19.34
CA ARG A 186 -21.69 -13.17 -18.11
C ARG A 186 -21.28 -12.03 -17.18
N ARG A 187 -22.28 -11.29 -16.72
CA ARG A 187 -22.13 -10.47 -15.53
C ARG A 187 -22.68 -11.30 -14.38
N LEU A 188 -21.99 -11.28 -13.25
CA LEU A 188 -22.65 -11.61 -11.99
C LEU A 188 -23.76 -10.57 -11.84
N ASP A 189 -25.01 -11.03 -11.80
CA ASP A 189 -26.12 -10.11 -11.56
C ASP A 189 -25.83 -9.45 -10.20
N SER A 190 -25.62 -8.13 -10.23
CA SER A 190 -24.99 -7.41 -9.13
C SER A 190 -25.64 -7.79 -7.80
N MET A 191 -24.85 -8.45 -6.97
CA MET A 191 -25.19 -9.05 -5.68
C MET A 191 -26.34 -8.35 -4.96
N SER A 192 -27.44 -9.08 -4.83
CA SER A 192 -28.33 -8.94 -3.69
C SER A 192 -27.61 -9.41 -2.42
N ASP A 193 -26.94 -8.52 -1.68
CA ASP A 193 -26.74 -8.49 -0.21
C ASP A 193 -26.54 -9.79 0.61
N ARG A 194 -26.24 -10.93 0.00
CA ARG A 194 -26.21 -12.23 0.65
C ARG A 194 -25.05 -13.03 0.08
N SER A 195 -23.89 -12.86 0.71
CA SER A 195 -22.85 -13.89 0.69
C SER A 195 -23.51 -15.22 1.09
N ALA A 196 -23.53 -16.19 0.19
CA ALA A 196 -24.11 -17.49 0.43
C ALA A 196 -23.18 -18.28 1.35
N SER A 197 -23.34 -18.11 2.66
CA SER A 197 -22.66 -18.95 3.67
C SER A 197 -23.23 -20.36 3.73
N SER A 198 -24.26 -20.69 2.94
CA SER A 198 -24.74 -22.06 2.77
C SER A 198 -25.32 -22.31 1.36
N THR A 199 -25.24 -23.56 0.91
CA THR A 199 -25.76 -24.02 -0.39
C THR A 199 -26.17 -25.49 -0.30
N CYS A 200 -27.04 -25.96 -1.19
CA CYS A 200 -27.44 -27.37 -1.23
C CYS A 200 -27.45 -27.89 -2.67
N VAL A 201 -27.00 -29.13 -2.86
CA VAL A 201 -27.03 -29.85 -4.13
C VAL A 201 -27.36 -31.33 -3.86
N ASP A 202 -28.32 -31.87 -4.61
CA ASP A 202 -28.74 -33.27 -4.53
C ASP A 202 -29.06 -33.77 -3.10
N GLY A 203 -29.73 -32.93 -2.30
CA GLY A 203 -30.14 -33.27 -0.93
C GLY A 203 -29.01 -33.18 0.11
N ARG A 204 -27.79 -32.82 -0.30
CA ARG A 204 -26.67 -32.50 0.60
C ARG A 204 -26.58 -30.98 0.76
N CYS A 205 -26.51 -30.50 1.98
CA CYS A 205 -26.37 -29.08 2.27
C CYS A 205 -25.01 -28.80 2.89
N PHE A 206 -24.40 -27.69 2.50
CA PHE A 206 -23.10 -27.25 2.97
C PHE A 206 -23.24 -25.87 3.57
N ARG A 207 -22.52 -25.59 4.67
CA ARG A 207 -22.51 -24.27 5.31
C ARG A 207 -21.14 -23.94 5.88
N ILE A 208 -20.76 -22.67 5.83
CA ILE A 208 -19.67 -22.10 6.62
C ILE A 208 -20.23 -21.81 8.02
N ASP A 209 -19.62 -22.41 9.03
CA ASP A 209 -19.91 -22.20 10.44
C ASP A 209 -18.77 -21.40 11.07
N THR A 210 -19.01 -20.11 11.34
CA THR A 210 -18.06 -19.21 12.01
C THR A 210 -18.36 -19.12 13.51
N THR A 211 -18.39 -20.26 14.20
CA THR A 211 -18.56 -20.31 15.66
C THR A 211 -17.24 -20.48 16.37
N SER A 212 -16.90 -19.52 17.24
CA SER A 212 -15.86 -19.66 18.29
C SER A 212 -14.43 -19.80 17.73
N ASP A 213 -13.84 -18.70 17.26
CA ASP A 213 -12.44 -18.57 16.74
C ASP A 213 -12.00 -19.56 15.65
N VAL A 214 -12.91 -20.42 15.21
CA VAL A 214 -12.69 -21.49 14.25
C VAL A 214 -13.79 -21.40 13.20
N THR A 215 -13.38 -21.43 11.94
CA THR A 215 -14.28 -21.50 10.80
C THR A 215 -14.36 -22.95 10.33
N ARG A 216 -15.57 -23.49 10.17
CA ARG A 216 -15.78 -24.85 9.67
C ARG A 216 -16.59 -24.86 8.40
N VAL A 217 -16.23 -25.73 7.46
CA VAL A 217 -17.14 -26.11 6.37
C VAL A 217 -17.85 -27.39 6.81
N VAL A 218 -19.16 -27.28 7.03
CA VAL A 218 -19.99 -28.37 7.54
C VAL A 218 -20.90 -28.87 6.41
N GLU A 219 -20.92 -30.17 6.22
CA GLU A 219 -21.90 -30.88 5.40
C GLU A 219 -23.04 -31.39 6.29
N ASN A 220 -24.28 -31.22 5.85
CA ASN A 220 -25.47 -31.83 6.42
C ASN A 220 -26.11 -32.75 5.38
N LEU A 221 -26.16 -34.04 5.69
CA LEU A 221 -26.87 -35.05 4.90
C LEU A 221 -27.84 -35.78 5.82
N ASP A 222 -29.13 -35.70 5.49
CA ASP A 222 -30.21 -36.33 6.25
C ASP A 222 -30.21 -35.99 7.77
N GLY A 223 -29.82 -34.76 8.09
CA GLY A 223 -29.75 -34.26 9.47
C GLY A 223 -28.47 -34.66 10.23
N VAL A 224 -27.55 -35.40 9.59
CA VAL A 224 -26.24 -35.71 10.14
C VAL A 224 -25.24 -34.65 9.67
N GLU A 225 -24.69 -33.89 10.60
CA GLU A 225 -23.63 -32.92 10.33
C GLU A 225 -22.25 -33.58 10.35
N THR A 226 -21.45 -33.33 9.32
CA THR A 226 -20.05 -33.77 9.19
C THR A 226 -19.18 -32.56 8.89
N VAL A 227 -18.11 -32.37 9.65
CA VAL A 227 -17.13 -31.30 9.40
C VAL A 227 -16.20 -31.76 8.27
N LEU A 228 -16.19 -31.03 7.16
CA LEU A 228 -15.34 -31.28 5.98
C LEU A 228 -14.01 -30.53 6.04
N LEU A 229 -14.01 -29.37 6.69
CA LEU A 229 -12.83 -28.53 6.90
C LEU A 229 -13.00 -27.84 8.24
N GLU A 230 -11.93 -27.84 9.04
CA GLU A 230 -11.80 -27.00 10.22
C GLU A 230 -10.62 -26.07 9.95
N TRP A 231 -10.80 -24.79 10.21
CA TRP A 231 -9.83 -23.75 9.93
C TRP A 231 -9.77 -22.79 11.11
N ASP A 232 -8.64 -22.77 11.81
CA ASP A 232 -8.49 -21.96 13.02
C ASP A 232 -7.68 -20.68 12.79
N GLY A 233 -7.39 -19.96 13.88
CA GLY A 233 -6.57 -18.75 13.83
C GLY A 233 -5.12 -19.01 13.42
N ALA A 234 -4.55 -20.18 13.74
CA ALA A 234 -3.20 -20.55 13.35
C ALA A 234 -3.12 -20.83 11.84
N ASP A 235 -4.11 -21.51 11.28
CA ASP A 235 -4.22 -21.70 9.82
C ASP A 235 -4.36 -20.37 9.10
N SER A 236 -5.15 -19.44 9.66
CA SER A 236 -5.31 -18.08 9.13
C SER A 236 -4.00 -17.30 9.18
N ASP A 237 -3.23 -17.42 10.26
CA ASP A 237 -1.91 -16.79 10.42
C ASP A 237 -0.89 -17.37 9.42
N GLU A 238 -0.87 -18.69 9.23
CA GLU A 238 0.02 -19.36 8.27
C GLU A 238 -0.35 -18.99 6.83
N LEU A 239 -1.65 -18.94 6.50
CA LEU A 239 -2.13 -18.48 5.20
C LEU A 239 -1.78 -17.01 4.98
N ALA A 240 -1.96 -16.15 5.98
CA ALA A 240 -1.60 -14.73 5.88
C ALA A 240 -0.07 -14.52 5.73
N GLU A 241 0.74 -15.47 6.16
CA GLU A 241 2.19 -15.47 5.90
C GLU A 241 2.53 -15.98 4.49
N ALA A 242 1.80 -16.97 3.98
CA ALA A 242 1.98 -17.51 2.64
C ALA A 242 1.48 -16.54 1.55
N VAL A 243 0.34 -15.89 1.81
CA VAL A 243 -0.31 -14.88 0.98
C VAL A 243 0.21 -13.52 1.47
N ASP A 244 1.40 -13.11 1.00
CA ASP A 244 2.09 -11.86 1.42
C ASP A 244 1.39 -10.57 0.93
N TRP A 245 0.09 -10.47 1.15
CA TRP A 245 -0.74 -9.34 0.78
C TRP A 245 -1.59 -9.04 2.02
N GLY A 246 -0.98 -8.25 2.92
CA GLY A 246 -1.30 -8.20 4.36
C GLY A 246 -2.61 -7.55 4.77
N CYS A 247 -3.71 -7.78 4.05
CA CYS A 247 -5.01 -7.19 4.36
C CYS A 247 -6.23 -8.09 4.18
N GLY A 248 -6.07 -9.29 3.59
CA GLY A 248 -7.05 -10.34 3.77
C GLY A 248 -6.91 -10.94 5.17
N ASP A 249 -8.01 -11.09 5.88
CA ASP A 249 -8.15 -11.88 7.09
C ASP A 249 -8.13 -13.40 6.81
N GLY A 250 -7.86 -13.80 5.55
CA GLY A 250 -7.79 -15.20 5.12
C GLY A 250 -9.09 -15.98 5.30
N SER A 251 -10.19 -15.26 5.54
CA SER A 251 -11.46 -15.83 5.98
C SER A 251 -12.27 -16.41 4.82
N PHE A 252 -13.15 -17.35 5.17
CA PHE A 252 -14.10 -18.00 4.27
C PHE A 252 -15.26 -17.03 4.04
N TRP A 253 -15.33 -16.42 2.87
CA TRP A 253 -16.39 -15.45 2.59
C TRP A 253 -17.65 -16.11 2.04
N GLU A 254 -17.46 -17.08 1.15
CA GLU A 254 -18.55 -17.69 0.42
C GLU A 254 -18.21 -19.10 -0.01
N LEU A 255 -19.24 -19.94 -0.11
CA LEU A 255 -19.12 -21.28 -0.61
C LEU A 255 -20.20 -21.58 -1.63
N VAL A 256 -19.85 -22.34 -2.65
CA VAL A 256 -20.80 -22.88 -3.61
C VAL A 256 -20.57 -24.37 -3.81
N ALA A 257 -21.65 -25.08 -4.12
CA ALA A 257 -21.61 -26.49 -4.45
C ALA A 257 -22.19 -26.66 -5.86
N VAL A 258 -21.53 -27.50 -6.65
CA VAL A 258 -21.99 -27.83 -8.00
C VAL A 258 -21.95 -29.34 -8.18
N GLY A 259 -23.03 -29.87 -8.75
CA GLY A 259 -23.13 -31.27 -9.16
C GLY A 259 -22.49 -31.43 -10.54
N GLY A 260 -21.52 -32.33 -10.64
CA GLY A 260 -20.90 -32.75 -11.88
C GLY A 260 -21.59 -33.96 -12.49
N ASP A 261 -21.16 -34.31 -13.70
CA ASP A 261 -21.64 -35.49 -14.41
C ASP A 261 -21.35 -36.76 -13.59
N GLY A 262 -22.38 -37.59 -13.39
CA GLY A 262 -22.28 -38.81 -12.58
C GLY A 262 -22.56 -38.62 -11.09
N GLY A 263 -23.04 -37.45 -10.66
CA GLY A 263 -23.43 -37.19 -9.27
C GLY A 263 -22.25 -36.87 -8.35
N GLU A 264 -21.08 -36.59 -8.92
CA GLU A 264 -19.94 -36.07 -8.17
C GLU A 264 -20.24 -34.63 -7.73
N ILE A 265 -20.02 -34.31 -6.46
CA ILE A 265 -20.21 -32.94 -5.96
C ILE A 265 -18.84 -32.29 -5.77
N SER A 266 -18.69 -31.09 -6.32
CA SER A 266 -17.55 -30.20 -6.05
C SER A 266 -18.00 -29.03 -5.19
N LEU A 267 -17.22 -28.73 -4.16
CA LEU A 267 -17.36 -27.52 -3.35
C LEU A 267 -16.25 -26.55 -3.73
N VAL A 268 -16.60 -25.28 -3.85
CA VAL A 268 -15.64 -24.20 -4.07
C VAL A 268 -15.87 -23.15 -3.01
N VAL A 269 -14.81 -22.75 -2.33
CA VAL A 269 -14.81 -21.74 -1.29
C VAL A 269 -13.94 -20.57 -1.73
N ALA A 270 -14.45 -19.35 -1.59
CA ALA A 270 -13.71 -18.12 -1.84
C ALA A 270 -12.75 -17.85 -0.68
N MET A 271 -11.47 -17.72 -0.99
CA MET A 271 -10.39 -17.47 -0.02
C MET A 271 -9.70 -16.13 -0.29
N THR A 272 -10.44 -15.12 -0.77
CA THR A 272 -9.92 -13.79 -1.08
C THR A 272 -8.70 -13.86 -2.02
N GLU A 273 -7.58 -13.28 -1.60
CA GLU A 273 -6.33 -13.19 -2.34
C GLU A 273 -5.63 -14.54 -2.51
N ALA A 274 -5.97 -15.52 -1.66
CA ALA A 274 -5.49 -16.90 -1.77
C ALA A 274 -6.19 -17.70 -2.89
N GLY A 275 -7.15 -17.08 -3.60
CA GLY A 275 -7.89 -17.71 -4.70
C GLY A 275 -9.10 -18.48 -4.19
N THR A 276 -9.20 -19.75 -4.59
CA THR A 276 -10.29 -20.65 -4.14
C THR A 276 -9.75 -21.93 -3.54
N LEU A 277 -10.50 -22.48 -2.59
CA LEU A 277 -10.34 -23.83 -2.08
C LEU A 277 -11.40 -24.73 -2.70
N ARG A 278 -10.98 -25.78 -3.40
CA ARG A 278 -11.85 -26.74 -4.06
C ARG A 278 -11.81 -28.08 -3.35
N TRP A 279 -12.97 -28.66 -3.06
CA TRP A 279 -13.12 -30.01 -2.54
C TRP A 279 -13.96 -30.87 -3.48
N THR A 280 -13.56 -32.12 -3.69
CA THR A 280 -14.33 -33.10 -4.46
C THR A 280 -14.80 -34.25 -3.57
N ALA A 281 -16.04 -34.68 -3.77
CA ALA A 281 -16.61 -35.79 -3.00
C ALA A 281 -15.90 -37.13 -3.23
N SER A 282 -15.32 -37.32 -4.42
CA SER A 282 -14.58 -38.53 -4.82
C SER A 282 -13.26 -38.67 -4.06
N ASP A 283 -12.46 -37.60 -4.02
CA ASP A 283 -11.12 -37.62 -3.44
C ASP A 283 -11.10 -37.19 -1.96
N ARG A 284 -12.19 -36.58 -1.48
CA ARG A 284 -12.33 -36.01 -0.14
C ARG A 284 -11.15 -35.11 0.26
N ARG A 285 -10.62 -34.38 -0.71
CA ARG A 285 -9.40 -33.59 -0.56
C ARG A 285 -9.67 -32.16 -0.99
N TRP A 286 -9.17 -31.23 -0.19
CA TRP A 286 -9.15 -29.82 -0.50
C TRP A 286 -7.92 -29.52 -1.37
N THR A 287 -8.10 -28.68 -2.39
CA THR A 287 -7.09 -28.27 -3.36
C THR A 287 -7.17 -26.77 -3.55
N TRP A 288 -6.02 -26.08 -3.52
CA TRP A 288 -5.95 -24.67 -3.84
C TRP A 288 -6.00 -24.47 -5.35
N VAL A 289 -6.85 -23.55 -5.81
CA VAL A 289 -6.98 -23.20 -7.23
C VAL A 289 -6.94 -21.68 -7.40
N ALA A 290 -6.00 -21.22 -8.22
CA ALA A 290 -5.87 -19.82 -8.58
C ALA A 290 -6.98 -19.38 -9.56
N VAL A 291 -7.47 -18.15 -9.39
CA VAL A 291 -8.49 -17.51 -10.21
C VAL A 291 -7.97 -16.14 -10.67
N GLY A 292 -7.83 -15.96 -11.98
CA GLY A 292 -7.43 -14.66 -12.53
C GLY A 292 -6.07 -14.13 -12.10
N GLY A 293 -5.13 -15.03 -11.78
CA GLY A 293 -3.80 -14.67 -11.26
C GLY A 293 -3.77 -14.40 -9.76
N TRP A 294 -4.92 -14.47 -9.08
CA TRP A 294 -5.03 -14.52 -7.63
C TRP A 294 -5.06 -15.96 -7.17
N GLY A 295 -4.35 -16.30 -6.11
CA GLY A 295 -4.11 -17.70 -5.77
C GLY A 295 -2.71 -17.91 -5.26
N LEU A 296 -2.58 -18.81 -4.29
CA LEU A 296 -1.27 -19.32 -3.94
C LEU A 296 -0.73 -20.23 -5.05
N ASP A 297 0.56 -20.09 -5.35
CA ASP A 297 1.27 -21.03 -6.19
C ASP A 297 1.24 -22.41 -5.51
N ALA A 298 0.74 -23.44 -6.20
CA ALA A 298 0.53 -24.78 -5.65
C ALA A 298 1.84 -25.37 -5.06
N ASP A 299 2.99 -24.92 -5.55
CA ASP A 299 4.31 -25.32 -5.05
C ASP A 299 4.67 -24.65 -3.71
N ARG A 300 4.17 -23.44 -3.43
CA ARG A 300 4.36 -22.76 -2.13
C ARG A 300 3.47 -23.33 -1.04
N VAL A 301 2.28 -23.83 -1.40
CA VAL A 301 1.32 -24.43 -0.47
C VAL A 301 1.55 -25.92 -0.27
N ALA A 302 2.48 -26.53 -1.00
CA ALA A 302 2.82 -27.95 -0.89
C ALA A 302 3.12 -28.42 0.55
N GLY A 303 3.55 -27.50 1.43
CA GLY A 303 3.83 -27.76 2.84
C GLY A 303 2.65 -27.57 3.80
N LEU A 304 1.60 -26.87 3.36
CA LEU A 304 0.30 -26.80 4.04
C LEU A 304 -0.48 -28.02 3.56
N ASP A 305 -0.72 -29.00 4.42
CA ASP A 305 -1.19 -30.37 4.10
C ASP A 305 -2.66 -30.40 3.56
N VAL A 306 -2.89 -29.77 2.41
CA VAL A 306 -4.16 -29.59 1.69
C VAL A 306 -3.86 -29.70 0.18
N ALA A 307 -3.58 -30.92 -0.24
CA ALA A 307 -2.68 -31.15 -1.36
C ALA A 307 -3.40 -31.29 -2.72
N GLN A 308 -2.76 -31.55 -3.86
CA GLN A 308 -1.96 -30.69 -4.75
C GLN A 308 -2.34 -31.07 -6.20
N SER A 309 -2.41 -30.11 -7.12
CA SER A 309 -2.19 -30.27 -8.58
C SER A 309 -1.80 -28.93 -9.21
N ALA A 310 -0.86 -28.97 -10.15
CA ALA A 310 -0.06 -27.84 -10.64
C ALA A 310 -0.71 -27.01 -11.77
N ALA A 311 -0.38 -25.71 -11.81
CA ALA A 311 -0.60 -24.84 -12.97
C ALA A 311 0.61 -23.89 -13.20
N ASP A 312 0.85 -23.61 -14.48
CA ASP A 312 2.04 -23.03 -15.14
C ASP A 312 2.30 -21.53 -14.82
N PRO A 313 3.51 -21.14 -14.35
CA PRO A 313 3.83 -19.76 -13.98
C PRO A 313 4.41 -18.96 -15.15
N THR A 314 3.59 -18.47 -16.08
CA THR A 314 4.10 -17.64 -17.20
C THR A 314 3.40 -16.31 -17.45
N LEU A 315 2.68 -15.75 -16.45
CA LEU A 315 2.07 -14.41 -16.58
C LEU A 315 2.35 -13.50 -15.38
N PHE A 316 3.63 -13.26 -15.03
CA PHE A 316 3.99 -12.20 -14.08
C PHE A 316 5.25 -11.42 -14.46
N GLU A 317 5.52 -11.26 -15.77
CA GLU A 317 6.54 -10.33 -16.26
C GLU A 317 5.87 -9.08 -16.87
N SER A 318 5.99 -7.91 -16.23
CA SER A 318 6.36 -6.64 -16.89
C SER A 318 6.07 -5.33 -16.13
N THR A 319 5.40 -5.30 -14.97
CA THR A 319 5.14 -3.99 -14.28
C THR A 319 6.28 -3.52 -13.36
N TRP A 320 7.23 -4.40 -13.07
CA TRP A 320 8.32 -4.19 -12.12
C TRP A 320 9.31 -3.06 -12.47
N PRO A 321 9.78 -2.93 -13.74
CA PRO A 321 10.72 -1.86 -14.11
C PRO A 321 10.13 -0.45 -13.91
N GLY A 322 8.82 -0.29 -14.14
CA GLY A 322 8.14 0.99 -14.00
C GLY A 322 8.10 1.49 -12.56
N ARG A 323 7.78 0.60 -11.61
CA ARG A 323 7.70 0.94 -10.17
C ARG A 323 9.07 1.28 -9.58
N VAL A 324 10.13 0.55 -9.97
CA VAL A 324 11.50 0.82 -9.52
C VAL A 324 12.02 2.15 -10.06
N VAL A 325 11.79 2.46 -11.35
CA VAL A 325 12.19 3.74 -11.95
C VAL A 325 11.46 4.91 -11.29
N LEU A 326 10.17 4.75 -10.95
CA LEU A 326 9.38 5.78 -10.28
C LEU A 326 9.91 6.10 -8.87
N VAL A 327 10.23 5.08 -8.08
CA VAL A 327 10.76 5.28 -6.73
C VAL A 327 12.17 5.86 -6.78
N ALA A 328 13.02 5.37 -7.67
CA ALA A 328 14.36 5.94 -7.88
C ALA A 328 14.29 7.42 -8.29
N THR A 329 13.40 7.80 -9.22
CA THR A 329 13.23 9.19 -9.67
C THR A 329 12.65 10.09 -8.58
N THR A 330 11.70 9.59 -7.78
CA THR A 330 11.15 10.31 -6.63
C THR A 330 12.22 10.58 -5.57
N LEU A 331 13.02 9.56 -5.21
CA LEU A 331 14.12 9.72 -4.26
C LEU A 331 15.20 10.67 -4.77
N LEU A 332 15.55 10.60 -6.06
CA LEU A 332 16.49 11.54 -6.70
C LEU A 332 15.96 12.97 -6.67
N ALA A 333 14.66 13.19 -6.91
CA ALA A 333 14.01 14.49 -6.79
C ALA A 333 14.12 15.05 -5.36
N PHE A 334 13.82 14.23 -4.34
CA PHE A 334 13.97 14.61 -2.93
C PHE A 334 15.42 14.90 -2.53
N ALA A 335 16.37 14.10 -3.02
CA ALA A 335 17.80 14.30 -2.76
C ALA A 335 18.37 15.54 -3.47
N ALA A 336 17.82 15.90 -4.64
CA ALA A 336 18.25 17.06 -5.42
C ALA A 336 17.69 18.39 -4.88
N ALA A 337 16.52 18.40 -4.24
CA ALA A 337 15.86 19.61 -3.75
C ALA A 337 16.74 20.49 -2.83
N PRO A 338 17.51 19.94 -1.86
CA PRO A 338 18.45 20.71 -1.06
C PRO A 338 19.61 21.31 -1.87
N ALA A 339 20.10 20.60 -2.88
CA ALA A 339 21.18 21.08 -3.74
C ALA A 339 20.70 22.24 -4.63
N VAL A 340 19.51 22.12 -5.23
CA VAL A 340 18.85 23.20 -5.98
C VAL A 340 18.59 24.40 -5.07
N GLY A 341 18.11 24.18 -3.84
CA GLY A 341 17.90 25.24 -2.85
C GLY A 341 19.19 25.97 -2.45
N ARG A 342 20.33 25.26 -2.37
CA ARG A 342 21.66 25.87 -2.13
C ARG A 342 22.16 26.65 -3.34
N LEU A 343 21.96 26.14 -4.55
CA LEU A 343 22.33 26.83 -5.80
C LEU A 343 21.50 28.12 -6.01
N ALA A 344 20.20 28.08 -5.68
CA ALA A 344 19.33 29.25 -5.69
C ALA A 344 19.74 30.27 -4.61
N ARG A 345 20.22 29.80 -3.45
CA ARG A 345 20.75 30.66 -2.38
C ARG A 345 22.05 31.35 -2.75
N SER A 346 22.96 30.69 -3.45
CA SER A 346 24.23 31.28 -3.86
C SER A 346 24.04 32.36 -4.94
N ARG A 347 22.96 32.28 -5.73
CA ARG A 347 22.58 33.29 -6.75
C ARG A 347 21.65 34.40 -6.26
N ARG A 348 21.53 34.62 -4.94
CA ARG A 348 20.62 35.57 -4.25
C ARG A 348 20.67 37.06 -4.65
N ARG A 349 21.40 37.46 -5.69
CA ARG A 349 21.36 38.82 -6.22
C ARG A 349 20.33 39.01 -7.34
N ALA A 350 19.68 37.96 -7.83
CA ALA A 350 18.64 38.09 -8.86
C ALA A 350 17.31 37.42 -8.44
N PRO A 351 16.17 38.13 -8.48
CA PRO A 351 14.85 37.57 -8.12
C PRO A 351 14.43 36.33 -8.95
N GLY A 352 15.03 36.12 -10.13
CA GLY A 352 14.76 34.93 -10.96
C GLY A 352 15.20 33.59 -10.34
N GLY A 353 16.16 33.58 -9.40
CA GLY A 353 16.68 32.34 -8.81
C GLY A 353 15.69 31.62 -7.89
N TYR A 354 14.81 32.36 -7.20
CA TYR A 354 13.78 31.79 -6.32
C TYR A 354 12.66 31.14 -7.13
N VAL A 355 12.21 31.82 -8.17
CA VAL A 355 11.16 31.36 -9.10
C VAL A 355 11.62 30.07 -9.81
N ALA A 356 12.85 30.05 -10.33
CA ALA A 356 13.42 28.84 -10.95
C ALA A 356 13.55 27.65 -9.98
N GLY A 357 13.86 27.90 -8.70
CA GLY A 357 13.97 26.86 -7.68
C GLY A 357 12.62 26.24 -7.28
N VAL A 358 11.59 27.07 -7.09
CA VAL A 358 10.22 26.59 -6.79
C VAL A 358 9.67 25.78 -7.95
N ILE A 359 9.97 26.21 -9.18
CA ILE A 359 9.53 25.54 -10.41
C ILE A 359 10.24 24.21 -10.61
N GLY A 360 11.57 24.17 -10.40
CA GLY A 360 12.33 22.93 -10.53
C GLY A 360 11.82 21.86 -9.56
N ILE A 361 11.47 22.25 -8.34
CA ILE A 361 10.85 21.35 -7.35
C ILE A 361 9.48 20.88 -7.83
N GLY A 362 8.61 21.80 -8.29
CA GLY A 362 7.28 21.43 -8.79
C GLY A 362 7.32 20.48 -9.98
N PHE A 363 8.26 20.68 -10.92
CA PHE A 363 8.44 19.81 -12.09
C PHE A 363 8.97 18.42 -11.68
N LEU A 364 9.92 18.38 -10.75
CA LEU A 364 10.47 17.13 -10.21
C LEU A 364 9.46 16.32 -9.37
N THR A 365 8.43 16.95 -8.81
CA THR A 365 7.40 16.24 -8.02
C THR A 365 6.15 15.90 -8.82
N LEU A 366 5.71 16.76 -9.75
CA LEU A 366 4.47 16.55 -10.50
C LEU A 366 4.64 15.55 -11.65
N VAL A 367 5.79 15.52 -12.33
CA VAL A 367 6.02 14.60 -13.46
C VAL A 367 6.01 13.13 -13.02
N PRO A 368 6.69 12.73 -11.91
CA PRO A 368 6.59 11.36 -11.40
C PRO A 368 5.18 11.02 -10.89
N LEU A 369 4.48 11.98 -10.27
CA LEU A 369 3.12 11.77 -9.78
C LEU A 369 2.13 11.50 -10.92
N PHE A 370 2.20 12.27 -12.01
CA PHE A 370 1.38 12.01 -13.20
C PHE A 370 1.77 10.72 -13.92
N ALA A 371 3.06 10.38 -13.96
CA ALA A 371 3.52 9.09 -14.46
C ALA A 371 3.00 7.92 -13.61
N PHE A 372 2.92 8.09 -12.28
CA PHE A 372 2.34 7.11 -11.36
C PHE A 372 0.83 6.92 -11.58
N VAL A 373 0.06 8.01 -11.68
CA VAL A 373 -1.39 7.94 -11.96
C VAL A 373 -1.64 7.24 -13.30
N GLY A 374 -0.84 7.53 -14.33
CA GLY A 374 -0.93 6.85 -15.62
C GLY A 374 -0.40 5.41 -15.65
N LEU A 375 0.36 4.97 -14.65
CA LEU A 375 0.86 3.58 -14.51
C LEU A 375 0.00 2.73 -13.57
N ALA A 376 -0.74 3.36 -12.66
CA ALA A 376 -1.66 2.72 -11.73
C ALA A 376 -3.03 2.44 -12.36
N ASP A 377 -3.49 3.28 -13.29
CA ASP A 377 -4.58 2.92 -14.20
C ASP A 377 -4.07 1.86 -15.18
N ASP A 378 -4.76 0.72 -15.22
CA ASP A 378 -4.40 -0.41 -16.06
C ASP A 378 -4.18 0.06 -17.51
N TRP A 379 -2.93 -0.07 -18.01
CA TRP A 379 -2.54 0.34 -19.36
C TRP A 379 -3.40 -0.31 -20.47
N ARG A 380 -4.23 -1.29 -20.10
CA ARG A 380 -5.14 -2.05 -20.94
C ARG A 380 -6.45 -1.34 -21.28
N THR A 381 -6.95 -0.41 -20.48
CA THR A 381 -8.25 0.25 -20.74
C THR A 381 -8.19 1.38 -21.76
N GLY A 382 -7.00 1.76 -22.25
CA GLY A 382 -6.84 2.84 -23.25
C GLY A 382 -6.94 4.26 -22.65
N ASP A 383 -7.74 4.43 -21.58
CA ASP A 383 -7.94 5.71 -20.89
C ASP A 383 -6.70 6.19 -20.12
N GLY A 384 -5.92 5.26 -19.54
CA GLY A 384 -4.65 5.58 -18.87
C GLY A 384 -3.60 6.22 -19.81
N ARG A 385 -3.63 5.87 -21.10
CA ARG A 385 -2.75 6.48 -22.11
C ARG A 385 -3.11 7.95 -22.36
N PHE A 386 -4.41 8.27 -22.36
CA PHE A 386 -4.87 9.64 -22.54
C PHE A 386 -4.46 10.52 -21.36
N LEU A 387 -4.64 10.05 -20.13
CA LEU A 387 -4.24 10.77 -18.92
C LEU A 387 -2.73 10.98 -18.83
N PHE A 388 -1.93 9.97 -19.23
CA PHE A 388 -0.47 10.11 -19.29
C PHE A 388 -0.04 11.16 -20.33
N VAL A 389 -0.57 11.09 -21.56
CA VAL A 389 -0.25 12.06 -22.63
C VAL A 389 -0.71 13.46 -22.24
N ALA A 390 -1.92 13.61 -21.68
CA ALA A 390 -2.41 14.89 -21.18
C ALA A 390 -1.52 15.45 -20.06
N GLY A 391 -1.09 14.61 -19.11
CA GLY A 391 -0.15 14.98 -18.05
C GLY A 391 1.21 15.44 -18.59
N CYS A 392 1.78 14.73 -19.57
CA CYS A 392 3.02 15.13 -20.24
C CYS A 392 2.87 16.48 -20.97
N VAL A 393 1.75 16.69 -21.68
CA VAL A 393 1.48 17.95 -22.38
C VAL A 393 1.35 19.10 -21.40
N VAL A 394 0.61 18.93 -20.29
CA VAL A 394 0.48 19.96 -19.25
C VAL A 394 1.83 20.28 -18.62
N ALA A 395 2.67 19.26 -18.34
CA ALA A 395 4.01 19.48 -17.81
C ALA A 395 4.89 20.29 -18.78
N VAL A 396 4.92 19.93 -20.07
CA VAL A 396 5.68 20.65 -21.11
C VAL A 396 5.19 22.08 -21.27
N LEU A 397 3.88 22.30 -21.34
CA LEU A 397 3.29 23.65 -21.45
C LEU A 397 3.60 24.50 -20.22
N THR A 398 3.56 23.91 -19.03
CA THR A 398 3.91 24.59 -17.78
C THR A 398 5.38 25.00 -17.80
N ALA A 399 6.29 24.10 -18.18
CA ALA A 399 7.72 24.40 -18.31
C ALA A 399 7.99 25.51 -19.35
N ALA A 400 7.29 25.49 -20.49
CA ALA A 400 7.42 26.51 -21.54
C ALA A 400 6.92 27.88 -21.07
N ALA A 401 5.73 27.96 -20.47
CA ALA A 401 5.16 29.19 -19.92
C ALA A 401 6.10 29.81 -18.88
N ILE A 402 6.72 28.97 -18.05
CA ILE A 402 7.69 29.41 -17.07
C ILE A 402 8.99 29.91 -17.70
N GLY A 403 9.51 29.22 -18.72
CA GLY A 403 10.68 29.66 -19.48
C GLY A 403 10.47 31.06 -20.07
N ILE A 404 9.26 31.35 -20.55
CA ILE A 404 8.86 32.67 -21.04
C ILE A 404 8.85 33.70 -19.91
N VAL A 405 8.22 33.40 -18.76
CA VAL A 405 8.19 34.33 -17.61
C VAL A 405 9.58 34.64 -17.09
N VAL A 406 10.45 33.63 -16.98
CA VAL A 406 11.85 33.81 -16.56
C VAL A 406 12.62 34.63 -17.61
N GLY A 407 12.45 34.34 -18.90
CA GLY A 407 13.09 35.08 -19.98
C GLY A 407 12.66 36.56 -20.05
N LEU A 408 11.40 36.85 -19.75
CA LEU A 408 10.90 38.23 -19.64
C LEU A 408 11.44 38.94 -18.40
N ALA A 409 11.58 38.23 -17.28
CA ALA A 409 12.11 38.77 -16.03
C ALA A 409 13.63 39.00 -16.05
N THR A 410 14.37 38.33 -16.93
CA THR A 410 15.84 38.45 -17.04
C THR A 410 16.30 39.39 -18.14
N ARG A 411 15.39 40.04 -18.90
CA ARG A 411 15.79 41.05 -19.89
C ARG A 411 16.60 42.16 -19.21
N PRO A 412 17.85 42.41 -19.66
CA PRO A 412 18.69 43.44 -19.07
C PRO A 412 18.01 44.80 -19.19
N ARG A 413 17.96 45.52 -18.08
CA ARG A 413 17.27 46.82 -17.92
C ARG A 413 18.07 47.97 -18.54
N SER A 414 18.76 47.73 -19.66
CA SER A 414 19.75 48.64 -20.24
C SER A 414 19.15 49.87 -20.94
N ASP A 415 17.83 49.93 -21.14
CA ASP A 415 17.20 50.98 -21.95
C ASP A 415 16.35 51.98 -21.15
N LEU A 416 16.46 52.01 -19.82
CA LEU A 416 15.84 53.09 -19.06
C LEU A 416 16.73 54.35 -19.20
N PRO A 417 16.24 55.43 -19.84
CA PRO A 417 17.01 56.65 -19.99
C PRO A 417 17.45 57.15 -18.61
N ALA A 418 18.73 57.50 -18.49
CA ALA A 418 19.31 57.99 -17.25
C ALA A 418 18.44 59.13 -16.71
N PRO A 419 18.07 59.13 -15.42
CA PRO A 419 17.32 60.24 -14.84
C PRO A 419 18.17 61.51 -14.97
N ASP A 420 17.62 62.50 -15.68
CA ASP A 420 18.23 63.81 -15.90
C ASP A 420 18.77 64.37 -14.58
N ALA A 421 20.09 64.48 -14.50
CA ALA A 421 20.81 64.93 -13.31
C ALA A 421 20.70 66.46 -13.08
N ASP A 422 19.87 67.16 -13.86
CA ASP A 422 19.92 68.63 -13.97
C ASP A 422 18.91 69.41 -13.10
N ARG A 423 18.31 68.78 -12.08
CA ARG A 423 17.56 69.51 -11.03
C ARG A 423 18.37 69.66 -9.75
N ARG A 424 19.48 70.39 -9.84
CA ARG A 424 20.03 71.16 -8.71
C ARG A 424 20.46 72.52 -9.25
N LEU A 425 19.59 73.51 -9.09
CA LEU A 425 19.88 74.91 -8.77
C LEU A 425 18.54 75.66 -8.82
N GLY A 426 18.17 76.25 -7.68
CA GLY A 426 16.91 76.95 -7.43
C GLY A 426 16.64 77.00 -5.94
#